data_AF-A0A7C6VWC6-F1
#
_entry.id   AF-A0A7C6VWC6-F1
#
_cell.length_a   1.000
_cell.length_b   1.000
_cell.length_c   1.000
_cell.angle_alpha   90.00
_cell.angle_beta   90.00
_cell.angle_gamma   90.00
#
_symmetry.space_group_name_H-M   'P 1'
#
loop_
_entity.id
_entity.type
_entity.pdbx_description
1 polymer ?
#
loop_
_entity_poly.entity_id
_entity_poly.type
_entity_poly.pdbx_seq_one_letter_code
_entity_poly.pdbx_strand_id
1 'polypeptide(L)'
;MLVSKKELEKLGVEVVEKVLDNNLRVFIVPMSNVSNIYVTFSTDFGSIHNEFVPIDEKKMIKVPDGIAHFLEHKVFEQENGIDPFTFFSERGADLNANTSYVKTTYLFSGIDFFEENIKYLIDFVTTPHFTDENIEKEKGIIEQEIKMYLDDPYTRLYEGILYNTFINHPMKYPIIGSIDSIRSITKEDLFKCYNTFYTTSNMFIVITGNVDPNKTIEILETIDFKNKSDNKKIKLKTYNEPDKVAKEKEILKLNVTIPKATITYKINIKNVKNISETN
;
A
#
# COMPACT_ATOMS: atom_id res chain seq x y z
N MET A 1 -26.04 13.40 -3.54
CA MET A 1 -25.38 12.33 -2.76
C MET A 1 -25.07 12.83 -1.37
N LEU A 2 -25.10 11.97 -0.35
CA LEU A 2 -25.01 12.34 1.07
C LEU A 2 -23.54 12.44 1.50
N VAL A 3 -23.10 13.65 1.86
CA VAL A 3 -21.91 13.84 2.70
C VAL A 3 -22.32 13.45 4.11
N SER A 4 -21.65 12.47 4.71
CA SER A 4 -21.90 12.10 6.10
C SER A 4 -20.79 12.67 7.00
N LYS A 5 -21.19 13.33 8.07
CA LYS A 5 -20.29 13.78 9.13
C LYS A 5 -20.40 12.81 10.30
N LYS A 6 -19.26 12.30 10.76
CA LYS A 6 -19.17 11.41 11.91
C LYS A 6 -18.20 11.99 12.92
N GLU A 7 -18.62 12.10 14.17
CA GLU A 7 -17.72 12.44 15.26
C GLU A 7 -17.10 11.15 15.82
N LEU A 8 -15.77 11.09 15.85
CA LEU A 8 -15.08 10.06 16.60
C LEU A 8 -14.93 10.55 18.04
N GLU A 9 -16.00 10.44 18.83
CA GLU A 9 -16.14 11.04 20.18
C GLU A 9 -14.93 10.76 21.10
N LYS A 10 -14.35 9.56 21.05
CA LYS A 10 -13.17 9.20 21.86
C LYS A 10 -11.89 9.94 21.48
N LEU A 11 -11.83 10.47 20.26
CA LEU A 11 -10.69 11.19 19.69
C LEU A 11 -10.94 12.69 19.61
N GLY A 12 -12.18 13.15 19.79
CA GLY A 12 -12.57 14.55 19.65
C GLY A 12 -12.32 15.11 18.24
N VAL A 13 -12.45 14.26 17.21
CA VAL A 13 -12.25 14.67 15.81
C VAL A 13 -13.52 14.45 14.99
N GLU A 14 -13.83 15.43 14.15
CA GLU A 14 -14.86 15.31 13.10
C GLU A 14 -14.24 14.63 11.88
N VAL A 15 -14.94 13.65 11.32
CA VAL A 15 -14.60 13.00 10.05
C VAL A 15 -15.74 13.26 9.07
N VAL A 16 -15.39 13.88 7.94
CA VAL A 16 -16.28 14.02 6.80
C VAL A 16 -16.01 12.87 5.85
N GLU A 17 -17.02 12.04 5.63
CA GLU A 17 -16.95 10.88 4.74
C GLU A 17 -17.81 11.14 3.50
N LYS A 18 -17.26 10.85 2.32
CA LYS A 18 -17.98 10.90 1.04
C LYS A 18 -17.52 9.77 0.13
N VAL A 19 -18.46 9.17 -0.58
CA VAL A 19 -18.18 8.35 -1.77
C VAL A 19 -18.46 9.22 -3.00
N LEU A 20 -17.47 9.41 -3.86
CA LEU A 20 -17.62 10.17 -5.11
C LEU A 20 -18.40 9.36 -6.16
N ASP A 21 -18.83 10.00 -7.24
CA ASP A 21 -19.57 9.35 -8.35
C ASP A 21 -18.76 8.21 -9.01
N ASN A 22 -17.43 8.27 -8.94
CA ASN A 22 -16.53 7.22 -9.41
C ASN A 22 -16.27 6.11 -8.37
N ASN A 23 -16.98 6.08 -7.24
CA ASN A 23 -16.85 5.13 -6.13
C ASN A 23 -15.58 5.26 -5.28
N LEU A 24 -14.78 6.32 -5.47
CA LEU A 24 -13.68 6.62 -4.56
C LEU A 24 -14.22 6.98 -3.17
N ARG A 25 -13.72 6.30 -2.14
CA ARG A 25 -13.98 6.64 -0.74
C ARG A 25 -13.06 7.78 -0.31
N VAL A 26 -13.63 8.85 0.21
CA VAL A 26 -12.94 10.07 0.66
C VAL A 26 -13.22 10.26 2.15
N PHE A 27 -12.16 10.41 2.94
CA PHE A 27 -12.20 10.73 4.36
C PHE A 27 -11.46 12.03 4.60
N ILE A 28 -12.10 13.02 5.20
CA ILE A 28 -11.49 14.32 5.51
C ILE A 28 -11.59 14.55 7.02
N VAL A 29 -10.45 14.79 7.65
CA VAL A 29 -10.33 15.15 9.06
C VAL A 29 -9.81 16.58 9.16
N PRO A 30 -10.72 17.59 9.14
CA PRO A 30 -10.32 18.98 9.21
C PRO A 30 -9.75 19.30 10.60
N MET A 31 -8.57 19.91 10.64
CA MET A 31 -7.88 20.31 11.86
C MET A 31 -7.42 21.76 11.71
N SER A 32 -8.27 22.70 12.11
CA SER A 32 -8.00 24.14 11.97
C SER A 32 -6.93 24.67 12.93
N ASN A 33 -6.45 23.85 13.87
CA ASN A 33 -5.44 24.19 14.87
C ASN A 33 -4.00 23.80 14.44
N VAL A 34 -3.83 23.24 13.25
CA VAL A 34 -2.50 22.94 12.67
C VAL A 34 -2.35 23.71 11.37
N SER A 35 -1.11 23.90 10.90
CA SER A 35 -0.87 24.48 9.57
C SER A 35 -0.62 23.42 8.49
N ASN A 36 -0.17 22.24 8.89
CA ASN A 36 0.22 21.18 7.97
C ASN A 36 -0.99 20.44 7.41
N ILE A 37 -0.87 19.97 6.18
CA ILE A 37 -1.81 19.08 5.50
C ILE A 37 -1.08 17.77 5.23
N TYR A 38 -1.77 16.66 5.47
CA TYR A 38 -1.27 15.32 5.22
C TYR A 38 -2.32 14.56 4.42
N VAL A 39 -1.92 14.01 3.28
CA VAL A 39 -2.79 13.30 2.35
C VAL A 39 -2.24 11.91 2.12
N THR A 40 -3.11 10.90 2.19
CA THR A 40 -2.79 9.53 1.76
C THR A 40 -3.76 9.08 0.70
N PHE A 41 -3.25 8.57 -0.41
CA PHE A 41 -4.02 7.89 -1.45
C PHE A 41 -3.61 6.42 -1.48
N SER A 42 -4.53 5.53 -1.11
CA SER A 42 -4.24 4.13 -0.84
C SER A 42 -5.06 3.20 -1.72
N THR A 43 -4.47 2.06 -2.07
CA THR A 43 -5.16 0.92 -2.69
C THR A 43 -5.16 -0.26 -1.73
N ASP A 44 -6.25 -1.03 -1.69
CA ASP A 44 -6.36 -2.29 -0.95
C ASP A 44 -5.59 -3.41 -1.69
N PHE A 45 -4.30 -3.19 -1.92
CA PHE A 45 -3.33 -4.07 -2.57
C PHE A 45 -2.00 -4.05 -1.85
N GLY A 46 -1.63 -5.15 -1.19
CA GLY A 46 -0.36 -5.31 -0.52
C GLY A 46 0.30 -6.64 -0.87
N SER A 47 1.42 -6.95 -0.21
CA SER A 47 2.24 -8.12 -0.56
C SER A 47 1.53 -9.47 -0.44
N ILE A 48 0.47 -9.57 0.36
CA ILE A 48 -0.28 -10.83 0.52
C ILE A 48 -1.26 -11.11 -0.63
N HIS A 49 -1.51 -10.12 -1.50
CA HIS A 49 -2.46 -10.24 -2.61
C HIS A 49 -1.80 -10.79 -3.88
N ASN A 50 -1.03 -11.88 -3.74
CA ASN A 50 -0.29 -12.52 -4.83
C ASN A 50 -1.10 -13.60 -5.58
N GLU A 51 -2.28 -13.99 -5.09
CA GLU A 51 -3.20 -14.93 -5.76
C GLU A 51 -4.63 -14.37 -5.82
N PHE A 52 -5.10 -14.05 -7.03
CA PHE A 52 -6.38 -13.38 -7.26
C PHE A 52 -6.97 -13.70 -8.64
N VAL A 53 -8.24 -13.34 -8.86
CA VAL A 53 -8.87 -13.35 -10.19
C VAL A 53 -8.81 -11.94 -10.78
N PRO A 54 -8.08 -11.71 -11.89
CA PRO A 54 -8.04 -10.41 -12.54
C PRO A 54 -9.43 -9.95 -12.99
N ILE A 55 -9.59 -8.63 -13.10
CA ILE A 55 -10.84 -8.05 -13.63
C ILE A 55 -11.11 -8.61 -15.03
N ASP A 56 -12.37 -8.95 -15.30
CA ASP A 56 -12.85 -9.54 -16.56
C ASP A 56 -12.28 -10.92 -16.92
N GLU A 57 -11.50 -11.52 -16.02
CA GLU A 57 -11.03 -12.89 -16.14
C GLU A 57 -11.82 -13.85 -15.22
N LYS A 58 -11.74 -15.15 -15.52
CA LYS A 58 -12.43 -16.20 -14.74
C LYS A 58 -11.47 -17.06 -13.92
N LYS A 59 -10.19 -17.08 -14.31
CA LYS A 59 -9.19 -17.97 -13.73
C LYS A 59 -8.40 -17.23 -12.67
N MET A 60 -8.20 -17.87 -11.53
CA MET A 60 -7.27 -17.40 -10.51
C MET A 60 -5.84 -17.56 -11.01
N ILE A 61 -5.06 -16.51 -10.86
CA ILE A 61 -3.64 -16.48 -11.20
C ILE A 61 -2.80 -16.37 -9.93
N LYS A 62 -1.50 -16.62 -10.09
CA LYS A 62 -0.49 -16.29 -9.11
C LYS A 62 0.54 -15.38 -9.76
N VAL A 63 0.83 -14.26 -9.13
CA VAL A 63 1.89 -13.32 -9.53
C VAL A 63 3.12 -13.50 -8.63
N PRO A 64 4.33 -13.09 -9.06
CA PRO A 64 5.52 -13.17 -8.22
C PRO A 64 5.39 -12.36 -6.92
N ASP A 65 6.00 -12.85 -5.85
CA ASP A 65 6.13 -12.11 -4.59
C ASP A 65 6.95 -10.83 -4.81
N GLY A 66 6.65 -9.76 -4.07
CA GLY A 66 7.29 -8.46 -4.24
C GLY A 66 6.63 -7.54 -5.28
N ILE A 67 5.65 -8.01 -6.04
CA ILE A 67 5.02 -7.21 -7.11
C ILE A 67 4.28 -5.96 -6.63
N ALA A 68 3.69 -5.98 -5.43
CA ALA A 68 3.06 -4.79 -4.85
C ALA A 68 4.08 -3.69 -4.55
N HIS A 69 5.22 -4.07 -3.97
CA HIS A 69 6.35 -3.19 -3.73
C HIS A 69 6.98 -2.70 -5.05
N PHE A 70 7.11 -3.58 -6.04
CA PHE A 70 7.59 -3.20 -7.37
C PHE A 70 6.70 -2.14 -8.02
N LEU A 71 5.37 -2.30 -7.94
CA LEU A 71 4.42 -1.32 -8.45
C LEU A 71 4.53 0.02 -7.72
N GLU A 72 4.74 0.02 -6.40
CA GLU A 72 5.01 1.23 -5.64
C GLU A 72 6.17 2.04 -6.24
N HIS A 73 7.32 1.40 -6.46
CA HIS A 73 8.49 2.03 -7.08
C HIS A 73 8.17 2.54 -8.48
N LYS A 74 7.54 1.71 -9.31
CA LYS A 74 7.35 2.04 -10.72
C LYS A 74 6.35 3.16 -10.98
N VAL A 75 5.37 3.33 -10.11
CA VAL A 75 4.34 4.37 -10.25
C VAL A 75 4.92 5.78 -10.18
N PHE A 76 6.12 5.98 -9.62
CA PHE A 76 6.78 7.29 -9.63
C PHE A 76 7.38 7.68 -10.99
N GLU A 77 7.68 6.72 -11.87
CA GLU A 77 8.26 7.02 -13.18
C GLU A 77 7.18 7.55 -14.14
N GLN A 78 7.33 8.79 -14.61
CA GLN A 78 6.35 9.46 -15.47
C GLN A 78 6.83 9.60 -16.92
N GLU A 79 5.91 9.42 -17.88
CA GLU A 79 6.21 9.56 -19.32
C GLU A 79 6.69 10.96 -19.71
N ASN A 80 6.19 11.99 -19.01
CA ASN A 80 6.57 13.39 -19.26
C ASN A 80 7.96 13.76 -18.68
N GLY A 81 8.62 12.84 -17.98
CA GLY A 81 9.92 13.05 -17.34
C GLY A 81 9.90 13.96 -16.11
N ILE A 82 8.72 14.37 -15.64
CA ILE A 82 8.60 15.13 -14.38
C ILE A 82 8.80 14.16 -13.23
N ASP A 83 9.87 14.35 -12.47
CA ASP A 83 10.11 13.63 -11.23
C ASP A 83 9.09 14.08 -10.16
N PRO A 84 8.24 13.18 -9.64
CA PRO A 84 7.26 13.57 -8.64
C PRO A 84 7.90 14.18 -7.40
N PHE A 85 9.03 13.65 -6.91
CA PHE A 85 9.66 14.18 -5.69
C PHE A 85 10.07 15.66 -5.87
N THR A 86 10.64 16.00 -7.02
CA THR A 86 10.95 17.39 -7.39
C THR A 86 9.68 18.25 -7.44
N PHE A 87 8.60 17.79 -8.07
CA PHE A 87 7.34 18.55 -8.16
C PHE A 87 6.78 18.95 -6.79
N PHE A 88 6.76 18.02 -5.83
CA PHE A 88 6.24 18.28 -4.47
C PHE A 88 7.19 19.17 -3.66
N SER A 89 8.50 18.93 -3.74
CA SER A 89 9.48 19.73 -3.00
C SER A 89 9.52 21.21 -3.43
N GLU A 90 9.37 21.49 -4.73
CA GLU A 90 9.22 22.86 -5.26
C GLU A 90 7.96 23.57 -4.75
N ARG A 91 6.99 22.81 -4.26
CA ARG A 91 5.71 23.26 -3.69
C ARG A 91 5.65 23.11 -2.18
N GLY A 92 6.80 22.94 -1.51
CA GLY A 92 6.88 22.88 -0.06
C GLY A 92 6.19 21.66 0.55
N ALA A 93 6.16 20.54 -0.18
CA ALA A 93 5.63 19.27 0.28
C ALA A 93 6.65 18.14 0.15
N ASP A 94 6.64 17.23 1.12
CA ASP A 94 7.39 15.98 1.09
C ASP A 94 6.49 14.86 0.57
N LEU A 95 6.98 14.12 -0.44
CA LEU A 95 6.30 12.97 -1.03
C LEU A 95 6.91 11.67 -0.50
N ASN A 96 6.08 10.65 -0.31
CA ASN A 96 6.53 9.31 0.04
C ASN A 96 5.53 8.25 -0.43
N ALA A 97 5.92 6.98 -0.35
CA ALA A 97 5.02 5.85 -0.44
C ALA A 97 5.44 4.74 0.53
N ASN A 98 4.54 3.79 0.74
CA ASN A 98 4.88 2.53 1.39
C ASN A 98 3.95 1.43 0.94
N THR A 99 4.50 0.23 0.90
CA THR A 99 3.75 -1.01 0.75
C THR A 99 3.74 -1.80 2.04
N SER A 100 2.57 -2.28 2.43
CA SER A 100 2.36 -3.17 3.58
C SER A 100 1.89 -4.55 3.10
N TYR A 101 1.57 -5.43 4.05
CA TYR A 101 0.96 -6.72 3.72
C TYR A 101 -0.39 -6.57 3.01
N VAL A 102 -1.19 -5.55 3.35
CA VAL A 102 -2.60 -5.46 2.93
C VAL A 102 -2.91 -4.31 1.98
N LYS A 103 -2.04 -3.29 1.94
CA LYS A 103 -2.24 -2.08 1.14
C LYS A 103 -0.94 -1.43 0.69
N THR A 104 -1.02 -0.60 -0.34
CA THR A 104 0.01 0.34 -0.79
C THR A 104 -0.56 1.75 -0.69
N THR A 105 0.24 2.66 -0.15
CA THR A 105 -0.16 4.04 0.13
C THR A 105 0.86 4.99 -0.46
N TYR A 106 0.40 5.94 -1.28
CA TYR A 106 1.15 7.11 -1.74
C TYR A 106 0.69 8.31 -0.91
N LEU A 107 1.61 9.15 -0.47
CA LEU A 107 1.29 10.20 0.49
C LEU A 107 2.16 11.43 0.30
N PHE A 108 1.62 12.59 0.64
CA PHE A 108 2.42 13.79 0.81
C PHE A 108 2.03 14.54 2.08
N SER A 109 2.96 15.37 2.55
CA SER A 109 2.71 16.33 3.62
C SER A 109 3.31 17.68 3.30
N GLY A 110 2.57 18.76 3.53
CA GLY A 110 3.01 20.12 3.22
C GLY A 110 2.06 21.17 3.75
N ILE A 111 2.45 22.44 3.63
CA ILE A 111 1.72 23.57 4.22
C ILE A 111 0.89 24.32 3.17
N ASP A 112 1.38 24.40 1.92
CA ASP A 112 0.78 25.18 0.83
C ASP A 112 0.51 24.30 -0.41
N PHE A 113 -0.02 24.93 -1.47
CA PHE A 113 -0.25 24.32 -2.81
C PHE A 113 -1.06 23.01 -2.75
N PHE A 114 -2.01 22.94 -1.83
CA PHE A 114 -2.81 21.73 -1.60
C PHE A 114 -3.49 21.23 -2.88
N GLU A 115 -4.10 22.13 -3.64
CA GLU A 115 -4.86 21.78 -4.85
C GLU A 115 -3.95 21.21 -5.94
N GLU A 116 -2.78 21.81 -6.15
CA GLU A 116 -1.78 21.34 -7.11
C GLU A 116 -1.20 19.99 -6.71
N ASN A 117 -0.85 19.84 -5.43
CA ASN A 117 -0.24 18.64 -4.88
C ASN A 117 -1.21 17.45 -4.90
N ILE A 118 -2.49 17.64 -4.51
CA ILE A 118 -3.48 16.55 -4.53
C ILE A 118 -3.88 16.14 -5.95
N LYS A 119 -4.00 17.10 -6.88
CA LYS A 119 -4.27 16.80 -8.30
C LYS A 119 -3.14 15.98 -8.90
N TYR A 120 -1.90 16.39 -8.66
CA TYR A 120 -0.75 15.69 -9.19
C TYR A 120 -0.54 14.31 -8.55
N LEU A 121 -0.78 14.17 -7.23
CA LEU A 121 -0.78 12.85 -6.56
C LEU A 121 -1.71 11.86 -7.27
N ILE A 122 -2.94 12.29 -7.53
CA ILE A 122 -3.92 11.42 -8.18
C ILE A 122 -3.53 11.15 -9.63
N ASP A 123 -3.03 12.15 -10.36
CA ASP A 123 -2.61 12.02 -11.76
C ASP A 123 -1.50 10.98 -11.94
N PHE A 124 -0.39 11.09 -11.20
CA PHE A 124 0.74 10.19 -11.38
C PHE A 124 0.43 8.77 -10.89
N VAL A 125 -0.40 8.61 -9.85
CA VAL A 125 -0.83 7.28 -9.37
C VAL A 125 -1.81 6.61 -10.36
N THR A 126 -2.59 7.41 -11.11
CA THR A 126 -3.59 6.90 -12.07
C THR A 126 -3.05 6.72 -13.50
N THR A 127 -1.80 7.13 -13.76
CA THR A 127 -1.19 7.14 -15.10
C THR A 127 0.17 6.41 -15.11
N PRO A 128 0.19 5.06 -15.08
CA PRO A 128 1.43 4.31 -15.00
C PRO A 128 2.20 4.36 -16.32
N HIS A 129 3.53 4.48 -16.25
CA HIS A 129 4.41 4.41 -17.41
C HIS A 129 5.40 3.24 -17.29
N PHE A 130 5.04 2.08 -17.83
CA PHE A 130 5.85 0.86 -17.75
C PHE A 130 6.45 0.51 -19.11
N THR A 131 7.78 0.52 -19.20
CA THR A 131 8.55 0.08 -20.38
C THR A 131 9.47 -1.06 -19.98
N ASP A 132 9.85 -1.91 -20.93
CA ASP A 132 10.75 -3.03 -20.62
C ASP A 132 12.10 -2.52 -20.08
N GLU A 133 12.58 -1.39 -20.60
CA GLU A 133 13.80 -0.72 -20.14
C GLU A 133 13.68 -0.23 -18.69
N ASN A 134 12.61 0.48 -18.33
CA ASN A 134 12.47 1.04 -16.99
C ASN A 134 12.18 -0.03 -15.93
N ILE A 135 11.56 -1.15 -16.31
CA ILE A 135 11.36 -2.31 -15.45
C ILE A 135 12.70 -2.99 -15.16
N GLU A 136 13.52 -3.22 -16.19
CA GLU A 136 14.81 -3.89 -16.00
C GLU A 136 15.76 -3.06 -15.13
N LYS A 137 15.75 -1.73 -15.31
CA LYS A 137 16.46 -0.80 -14.41
C LYS A 137 15.98 -0.94 -12.97
N GLU A 138 14.67 -0.97 -12.73
CA GLU A 138 14.10 -1.03 -11.38
C GLU A 138 14.39 -2.35 -10.67
N LYS A 139 14.42 -3.47 -11.40
CA LYS A 139 14.84 -4.77 -10.83
C LYS A 139 16.21 -4.67 -10.18
N GLY A 140 17.16 -4.00 -10.84
CA GLY A 140 18.50 -3.79 -10.31
C GLY A 140 18.52 -2.98 -9.01
N ILE A 141 17.64 -1.97 -8.88
CA ILE A 141 17.51 -1.13 -7.68
C ILE A 141 16.94 -1.94 -6.51
N ILE A 142 15.81 -2.62 -6.73
CA ILE A 142 15.15 -3.45 -5.72
C ILE A 142 16.07 -4.61 -5.30
N GLU A 143 16.87 -5.18 -6.21
CA GLU A 143 17.88 -6.19 -5.85
C GLU A 143 18.94 -5.67 -4.87
N GLN A 144 19.37 -4.41 -4.97
CA GLN A 144 20.30 -3.84 -4.00
C GLN A 144 19.61 -3.58 -2.67
N GLU A 145 18.35 -3.14 -2.69
CA GLU A 145 17.56 -2.93 -1.48
C GLU A 145 17.35 -4.25 -0.72
N ILE A 146 17.02 -5.35 -1.42
CA ILE A 146 16.94 -6.69 -0.82
C ILE A 146 18.26 -7.06 -0.14
N LYS A 147 19.41 -6.83 -0.79
CA LYS A 147 20.73 -7.12 -0.18
C LYS A 147 20.98 -6.29 1.07
N MET A 148 20.58 -5.03 1.08
CA MET A 148 20.67 -4.17 2.26
C MET A 148 19.85 -4.73 3.43
N TYR A 149 18.63 -5.21 3.19
CA TYR A 149 17.82 -5.88 4.21
C TYR A 149 18.39 -7.22 4.65
N LEU A 150 19.06 -7.95 3.76
CA LEU A 150 19.73 -9.20 4.11
C LEU A 150 20.89 -8.99 5.11
N ASP A 151 21.50 -7.80 5.09
CA ASP A 151 22.56 -7.41 6.00
C ASP A 151 22.04 -6.80 7.33
N ASP A 152 20.77 -6.41 7.42
CA ASP A 152 20.17 -5.91 8.66
C ASP A 152 19.67 -7.05 9.57
N PRO A 153 20.31 -7.29 10.72
CA PRO A 153 19.92 -8.38 11.62
C PRO A 153 18.53 -8.21 12.23
N TYR A 154 17.95 -7.00 12.30
CA TYR A 154 16.58 -6.82 12.78
C TYR A 154 15.57 -7.31 11.75
N THR A 155 15.77 -6.94 10.48
CA THR A 155 14.98 -7.44 9.36
C THR A 155 15.07 -8.95 9.25
N ARG A 156 16.26 -9.54 9.31
CA ARG A 156 16.45 -11.01 9.31
C ARG A 156 15.69 -11.71 10.44
N LEU A 157 15.68 -11.11 11.62
CA LEU A 157 14.97 -11.65 12.78
C LEU A 157 13.46 -11.58 12.61
N TYR A 158 12.94 -10.47 12.08
CA TYR A 158 11.51 -10.27 11.82
C TYR A 158 11.00 -11.20 10.70
N GLU A 159 11.70 -11.29 9.58
CA GLU A 159 11.33 -12.20 8.49
C GLU A 159 11.41 -13.67 8.95
N GLY A 160 12.48 -14.03 9.66
CA GLY A 160 12.66 -15.38 10.19
C GLY A 160 11.50 -15.80 11.09
N ILE A 161 10.99 -14.89 11.93
CA ILE A 161 9.87 -15.25 12.81
C ILE A 161 8.56 -15.42 12.03
N LEU A 162 8.35 -14.67 10.94
CA LEU A 162 7.18 -14.85 10.07
C LEU A 162 7.23 -16.18 9.33
N TYR A 163 8.39 -16.55 8.77
CA TYR A 163 8.63 -17.87 8.16
C TYR A 163 8.41 -19.01 9.16
N ASN A 164 8.82 -18.82 10.40
CA ASN A 164 8.66 -19.81 11.46
C ASN A 164 7.22 -19.88 11.98
N THR A 165 6.42 -18.82 11.82
CA THR A 165 5.04 -18.74 12.32
C THR A 165 4.01 -19.28 11.33
N PHE A 166 4.09 -18.89 10.05
CA PHE A 166 3.06 -19.18 9.05
C PHE A 166 3.46 -20.33 8.13
N ILE A 167 2.53 -21.26 7.91
CA ILE A 167 2.72 -22.46 7.08
C ILE A 167 2.25 -22.18 5.65
N ASN A 168 1.01 -21.72 5.50
CA ASN A 168 0.36 -21.56 4.19
C ASN A 168 0.17 -20.09 3.82
N HIS A 169 -0.06 -19.22 4.79
CA HIS A 169 -0.42 -17.83 4.56
C HIS A 169 0.77 -17.03 3.96
N PRO A 170 0.54 -16.20 2.92
CA PRO A 170 1.60 -15.44 2.22
C PRO A 170 2.28 -14.38 3.09
N MET A 171 1.71 -14.02 4.25
CA MET A 171 2.34 -13.12 5.23
C MET A 171 3.71 -13.60 5.73
N LYS A 172 4.07 -14.89 5.50
CA LYS A 172 5.44 -15.37 5.76
C LYS A 172 6.50 -14.75 4.85
N TYR A 173 6.11 -14.28 3.67
CA TYR A 173 7.05 -13.76 2.68
C TYR A 173 7.36 -12.28 2.95
N PRO A 174 8.60 -11.83 2.72
CA PRO A 174 8.97 -10.42 2.75
C PRO A 174 8.10 -9.59 1.80
N ILE A 175 7.77 -8.36 2.20
CA ILE A 175 7.00 -7.43 1.38
C ILE A 175 7.71 -7.15 0.05
N ILE A 176 9.03 -7.00 0.11
CA ILE A 176 9.91 -6.75 -1.04
C ILE A 176 10.10 -7.98 -1.94
N GLY A 177 9.65 -9.17 -1.53
CA GLY A 177 9.87 -10.42 -2.27
C GLY A 177 11.29 -10.98 -2.13
N SER A 178 11.75 -11.72 -3.15
CA SER A 178 13.10 -12.29 -3.24
C SER A 178 13.77 -11.88 -4.54
N ILE A 179 15.09 -11.98 -4.63
CA ILE A 179 15.83 -11.67 -5.87
C ILE A 179 15.25 -12.47 -7.05
N ASP A 180 14.96 -13.75 -6.85
CA ASP A 180 14.40 -14.61 -7.90
C ASP A 180 12.97 -14.18 -8.29
N SER A 181 12.12 -13.81 -7.33
CA SER A 181 10.76 -13.36 -7.63
C SER A 181 10.78 -12.04 -8.38
N ILE A 182 11.60 -11.07 -7.94
CA ILE A 182 11.76 -9.76 -8.58
C ILE A 182 12.27 -9.90 -10.03
N ARG A 183 13.25 -10.77 -10.27
CA ARG A 183 13.74 -11.03 -11.64
C ARG A 183 12.66 -11.59 -12.55
N SER A 184 11.77 -12.41 -12.01
CA SER A 184 10.68 -13.04 -12.76
C SER A 184 9.52 -12.11 -13.10
N ILE A 185 9.41 -10.94 -12.45
CA ILE A 185 8.33 -9.97 -12.70
C ILE A 185 8.42 -9.46 -14.14
N THR A 186 7.29 -9.51 -14.84
CA THR A 186 7.12 -9.00 -16.20
C THR A 186 6.26 -7.73 -16.22
N LYS A 187 6.33 -6.99 -17.33
CA LYS A 187 5.47 -5.83 -17.59
C LYS A 187 3.99 -6.21 -17.56
N GLU A 188 3.67 -7.38 -18.09
CA GLU A 188 2.31 -7.93 -18.13
C GLU A 188 1.78 -8.20 -16.72
N ASP A 189 2.62 -8.73 -15.82
CA ASP A 189 2.24 -8.93 -14.42
C ASP A 189 1.92 -7.59 -13.74
N LEU A 190 2.77 -6.57 -13.94
CA LEU A 190 2.58 -5.23 -13.38
C LEU A 190 1.28 -4.59 -13.87
N PHE A 191 1.03 -4.58 -15.18
CA PHE A 191 -0.22 -4.06 -15.72
C PHE A 191 -1.43 -4.86 -15.23
N LYS A 192 -1.31 -6.18 -15.07
CA LYS A 192 -2.40 -7.02 -14.57
C LYS A 192 -2.77 -6.70 -13.13
N CYS A 193 -1.78 -6.55 -12.26
CA CYS A 193 -1.98 -6.09 -10.88
C CYS A 193 -2.54 -4.66 -10.85
N TYR A 194 -1.92 -3.74 -11.59
CA TYR A 194 -2.35 -2.34 -11.64
C TYR A 194 -3.82 -2.21 -12.09
N ASN A 195 -4.19 -2.85 -13.20
CA ASN A 195 -5.56 -2.78 -13.71
C ASN A 195 -6.58 -3.49 -12.82
N THR A 196 -6.16 -4.47 -12.01
CA THR A 196 -7.05 -5.17 -11.09
C THR A 196 -7.28 -4.38 -9.80
N PHE A 197 -6.24 -3.75 -9.25
CA PHE A 197 -6.26 -3.20 -7.89
C PHE A 197 -6.27 -1.67 -7.80
N TYR A 198 -5.80 -0.95 -8.82
CA TYR A 198 -5.78 0.52 -8.84
C TYR A 198 -7.06 1.04 -9.50
N THR A 199 -8.20 0.60 -8.98
CA THR A 199 -9.54 1.08 -9.34
C THR A 199 -10.08 1.96 -8.22
N THR A 200 -10.87 2.97 -8.55
CA THR A 200 -11.38 3.94 -7.55
C THR A 200 -12.22 3.26 -6.47
N SER A 201 -12.93 2.17 -6.78
CA SER A 201 -13.70 1.39 -5.81
C SER A 201 -12.83 0.59 -4.82
N ASN A 202 -11.61 0.22 -5.22
CA ASN A 202 -10.62 -0.48 -4.40
C ASN A 202 -9.60 0.50 -3.76
N MET A 203 -9.78 1.80 -4.00
CA MET A 203 -8.93 2.85 -3.47
C MET A 203 -9.70 3.76 -2.51
N PHE A 204 -8.94 4.51 -1.72
CA PHE A 204 -9.49 5.53 -0.85
C PHE A 204 -8.45 6.63 -0.61
N ILE A 205 -8.94 7.82 -0.32
CA ILE A 205 -8.11 8.97 0.04
C ILE A 205 -8.48 9.47 1.43
N VAL A 206 -7.45 9.75 2.24
CA VAL A 206 -7.60 10.37 3.55
C VAL A 206 -6.85 11.69 3.53
N ILE A 207 -7.53 12.77 3.87
CA ILE A 207 -6.97 14.12 3.99
C ILE A 207 -7.13 14.57 5.44
N THR A 208 -6.01 14.90 6.09
CA THR A 208 -6.00 15.39 7.47
C THR A 208 -5.22 16.70 7.54
N GLY A 209 -5.71 17.68 8.31
CA GLY A 209 -4.99 18.96 8.49
C GLY A 209 -5.85 20.18 8.20
N ASN A 210 -5.22 21.30 7.89
CA ASN A 210 -5.90 22.58 7.67
C ASN A 210 -6.55 22.67 6.28
N VAL A 211 -7.66 21.96 6.12
CA VAL A 211 -8.41 21.89 4.85
C VAL A 211 -9.88 22.22 5.05
N ASP A 212 -10.49 22.87 4.06
CA ASP A 212 -11.94 23.01 3.97
C ASP A 212 -12.53 21.74 3.31
N PRO A 213 -13.41 20.99 3.99
CA PRO A 213 -13.95 19.74 3.42
C PRO A 213 -14.75 19.93 2.13
N ASN A 214 -15.52 21.02 2.01
CA ASN A 214 -16.36 21.24 0.82
C ASN A 214 -15.50 21.57 -0.40
N LYS A 215 -14.55 22.51 -0.24
CA LYS A 215 -13.59 22.85 -1.29
C LYS A 215 -12.74 21.64 -1.70
N THR A 216 -12.34 20.82 -0.73
CA THR A 216 -11.59 19.59 -1.01
C THR A 216 -12.39 18.61 -1.85
N ILE A 217 -13.67 18.41 -1.52
CA ILE A 217 -14.59 17.57 -2.30
C ILE A 217 -14.77 18.13 -3.71
N GLU A 218 -14.98 19.43 -3.87
CA GLU A 218 -15.10 20.09 -5.18
C GLU A 218 -13.84 19.86 -6.03
N ILE A 219 -12.65 20.02 -5.45
CA ILE A 219 -11.38 19.73 -6.13
C ILE A 219 -11.36 18.28 -6.61
N LEU A 220 -11.67 17.32 -5.74
CA LEU A 220 -11.65 15.89 -6.08
C LEU A 220 -12.65 15.52 -7.17
N GLU A 221 -13.81 16.17 -7.21
CA GLU A 221 -14.83 15.96 -8.26
C GLU A 221 -14.41 16.51 -9.63
N THR A 222 -13.47 17.46 -9.68
CA THR A 222 -12.92 17.96 -10.96
C THR A 222 -11.86 17.06 -11.60
N ILE A 223 -11.35 16.07 -10.87
CA ILE A 223 -10.23 15.24 -11.32
C ILE A 223 -10.72 14.09 -12.20
N ASP A 224 -10.08 13.91 -13.35
CA ASP A 224 -10.29 12.75 -14.22
C ASP A 224 -9.41 11.57 -13.77
N PHE A 225 -10.05 10.56 -13.17
CA PHE A 225 -9.40 9.32 -12.72
C PHE A 225 -9.18 8.30 -13.86
N LYS A 226 -9.11 8.73 -15.12
CA LYS A 226 -8.72 7.92 -16.30
C LYS A 226 -9.52 6.61 -16.43
N ASN A 227 -10.84 6.68 -16.22
CA ASN A 227 -11.77 5.54 -16.26
C ASN A 227 -11.46 4.39 -15.28
N LYS A 228 -10.86 4.68 -14.13
CA LYS A 228 -10.62 3.69 -13.06
C LYS A 228 -11.87 3.29 -12.25
N SER A 229 -13.06 3.68 -12.68
CA SER A 229 -14.33 3.31 -12.03
C SER A 229 -14.77 1.91 -12.46
N ASP A 230 -14.38 0.89 -11.71
CA ASP A 230 -14.94 -0.46 -11.81
C ASP A 230 -15.45 -0.89 -10.44
N ASN A 231 -16.72 -1.27 -10.34
CA ASN A 231 -17.35 -1.73 -9.10
C ASN A 231 -17.28 -3.25 -8.89
N LYS A 232 -16.51 -3.97 -9.72
CA LYS A 232 -16.31 -5.41 -9.57
C LYS A 232 -15.52 -5.70 -8.30
N LYS A 233 -16.05 -6.63 -7.52
CA LYS A 233 -15.37 -7.17 -6.33
C LYS A 233 -14.19 -8.04 -6.74
N ILE A 234 -13.00 -7.70 -6.25
CA ILE A 234 -11.79 -8.50 -6.47
C ILE A 234 -11.88 -9.79 -5.65
N LYS A 235 -11.66 -10.94 -6.30
CA LYS A 235 -11.68 -12.24 -5.65
C LYS A 235 -10.26 -12.68 -5.31
N LEU A 236 -9.94 -12.68 -4.02
CA LEU A 236 -8.66 -13.12 -3.47
C LEU A 236 -8.67 -14.61 -3.10
N LYS A 237 -7.49 -15.24 -3.09
CA LYS A 237 -7.30 -16.57 -2.50
C LYS A 237 -7.50 -16.53 -0.99
N THR A 238 -8.29 -17.46 -0.47
CA THR A 238 -8.37 -17.72 0.97
C THR A 238 -7.40 -18.82 1.37
N TYR A 239 -6.66 -18.59 2.43
CA TYR A 239 -5.69 -19.55 2.98
C TYR A 239 -6.25 -20.20 4.24
N ASN A 240 -6.19 -21.53 4.31
CA ASN A 240 -6.44 -22.25 5.56
C ASN A 240 -5.12 -22.37 6.32
N GLU A 241 -5.00 -21.65 7.44
CA GLU A 241 -3.77 -21.57 8.22
C GLU A 241 -3.91 -22.41 9.50
N PRO A 242 -3.08 -23.46 9.70
CA PRO A 242 -3.17 -24.31 10.89
C PRO A 242 -2.82 -23.55 12.18
N ASP A 243 -3.45 -23.96 13.29
CA ASP A 243 -3.18 -23.45 14.66
C ASP A 243 -1.91 -24.08 15.26
N LYS A 244 -0.81 -24.01 14.50
CA LYS A 244 0.54 -24.38 14.92
C LYS A 244 1.56 -23.55 14.14
N VAL A 245 2.73 -23.34 14.73
CA VAL A 245 3.85 -22.68 14.07
C VAL A 245 4.47 -23.61 13.02
N ALA A 246 5.09 -23.04 11.98
CA ALA A 246 5.81 -23.80 10.97
C ALA A 246 7.12 -24.39 11.51
N LYS A 247 7.81 -23.66 12.40
CA LYS A 247 9.06 -24.07 13.03
C LYS A 247 9.15 -23.48 14.44
N GLU A 248 9.43 -24.32 15.44
CA GLU A 248 9.45 -23.90 16.85
C GLU A 248 10.71 -23.11 17.22
N LYS A 249 11.84 -23.39 16.56
CA LYS A 249 13.13 -22.76 16.85
C LYS A 249 14.00 -22.69 15.61
N GLU A 250 14.65 -21.55 15.44
CA GLU A 250 15.68 -21.33 14.44
C GLU A 250 16.81 -20.49 15.04
N ILE A 251 18.05 -20.78 14.62
CA ILE A 251 19.22 -19.99 14.99
C ILE A 251 19.89 -19.57 13.69
N LEU A 252 19.88 -18.26 13.44
CA LEU A 252 20.61 -17.66 12.32
C LEU A 252 22.00 -17.25 12.80
N LYS A 253 23.04 -17.61 12.04
CA LYS A 253 24.41 -17.16 12.27
C LYS A 253 24.68 -15.97 11.34
N LEU A 254 24.73 -14.78 11.92
CA LEU A 254 24.99 -13.52 11.20
C LEU A 254 26.17 -12.80 11.86
N ASN A 255 26.78 -11.86 11.13
CA ASN A 255 27.86 -11.04 11.66
C ASN A 255 27.29 -9.93 12.55
N VAL A 256 27.02 -10.25 13.82
CA VAL A 256 26.47 -9.32 14.81
C VAL A 256 27.33 -9.26 16.07
N THR A 257 27.54 -8.06 16.61
CA THR A 257 28.28 -7.88 17.87
C THR A 257 27.47 -8.34 19.09
N ILE A 258 26.16 -8.14 19.05
CA ILE A 258 25.23 -8.49 20.13
C ILE A 258 24.22 -9.50 19.59
N PRO A 259 24.12 -10.71 20.18
CA PRO A 259 23.09 -11.67 19.82
C PRO A 259 21.69 -11.08 19.95
N LYS A 260 20.82 -11.37 18.97
CA LYS A 260 19.43 -10.94 18.97
C LYS A 260 18.50 -12.16 19.08
N ALA A 261 17.36 -11.99 19.74
CA ALA A 261 16.35 -13.02 19.89
C ALA A 261 14.96 -12.40 19.78
N THR A 262 14.03 -13.14 19.17
CA THR A 262 12.60 -12.80 19.12
C THR A 262 11.78 -14.05 19.42
N ILE A 263 10.57 -13.87 19.95
CA ILE A 263 9.63 -14.93 20.27
C ILE A 263 8.26 -14.51 19.72
N THR A 264 7.58 -15.41 19.04
CA THR A 264 6.20 -15.20 18.57
C THR A 264 5.30 -16.30 19.09
N TYR A 265 4.08 -15.90 19.47
CA TYR A 265 2.99 -16.80 19.80
C TYR A 265 1.95 -16.75 18.69
N LYS A 266 1.61 -17.91 18.13
CA LYS A 266 0.50 -18.03 17.18
C LYS A 266 -0.73 -18.47 17.96
N ILE A 267 -1.73 -17.61 18.02
CA ILE A 267 -2.92 -17.82 18.84
C ILE A 267 -4.15 -17.75 17.93
N ASN A 268 -4.92 -18.82 17.89
CA ASN A 268 -6.26 -18.77 17.31
C ASN A 268 -7.19 -17.98 18.23
N ILE A 269 -7.62 -16.81 17.77
CA ILE A 269 -8.44 -15.88 18.55
C ILE A 269 -9.77 -16.50 19.03
N LYS A 270 -10.31 -17.49 18.29
CA LYS A 270 -11.52 -18.22 18.70
C LYS A 270 -11.34 -19.01 20.00
N ASN A 271 -10.08 -19.33 20.33
CA ASN A 271 -9.73 -20.07 21.55
C ASN A 271 -9.49 -19.13 22.74
N VAL A 272 -9.50 -17.81 22.54
CA VAL A 272 -9.25 -16.83 23.59
C VAL A 272 -10.58 -16.32 24.15
N LYS A 273 -10.87 -16.63 25.42
CA LYS A 273 -12.05 -16.10 26.13
C LYS A 273 -11.85 -14.61 26.44
N ASN A 274 -12.92 -13.83 26.41
CA ASN A 274 -12.98 -12.41 26.82
C ASN A 274 -12.18 -11.41 25.98
N ILE A 275 -11.80 -11.73 24.74
CA ILE A 275 -11.54 -10.65 23.76
C ILE A 275 -12.92 -10.13 23.36
N SER A 276 -13.35 -9.04 23.98
CA SER A 276 -14.53 -8.30 23.53
C SER A 276 -14.39 -8.04 22.04
N GLU A 277 -15.44 -8.31 21.26
CA GLU A 277 -15.57 -7.85 19.88
C GLU A 277 -15.57 -6.31 19.89
N THR A 278 -14.41 -5.70 20.02
CA THR A 278 -14.22 -4.29 19.70
C THR A 278 -14.02 -4.21 18.20
N ASN A 279 -15.13 -4.10 17.49
CA ASN A 279 -15.26 -3.43 16.20
C ASN A 279 -16.58 -2.67 16.19
#